data_AF-A0A7W6WKT1-F1
#
_entry.id   AF-A0A7W6WKT1-F1
#
_cell.length_a   1.000
_cell.length_b   1.000
_cell.length_c   1.000
_cell.angle_alpha   90.00
_cell.angle_beta   90.00
_cell.angle_gamma   90.00
#
_symmetry.space_group_name_H-M   'P 1'
#
loop_
_entity.id
_entity.type
_entity.pdbx_description
1 polymer ?
#
loop_
_entity_poly.entity_id
_entity_poly.type
_entity_poly.pdbx_seq_one_letter_code
_entity_poly.pdbx_strand_id
1 'polypeptide(L)'
;MTDDRDTRSTLDALEARIRAARGRGRSAATPADEDAADDGPARGTGMGLGLRIGLEMVVTVLVGAGIGYLLDLWLGTAPILMVVFLFLGAAAGVSTVYRVVRGLDEAVGLGRAIEAKEREEAARRAAGDTADPEAGKARRRD
;
A
#
# COMPACT_ATOMS: atom_id res chain seq x y z
N MET A 1 4.32 45.49 -21.05
CA MET A 1 3.97 44.94 -19.72
C MET A 1 2.85 43.88 -19.81
N THR A 2 2.83 43.08 -20.89
CA THR A 2 1.76 42.12 -21.21
C THR A 2 2.27 40.70 -21.44
N ASP A 3 3.55 40.52 -21.75
CA ASP A 3 4.18 39.20 -22.02
C ASP A 3 4.33 38.32 -20.76
N ASP A 4 4.43 38.96 -19.60
CA ASP A 4 4.68 38.33 -18.30
C ASP A 4 3.43 37.62 -17.73
N ARG A 5 2.23 37.98 -18.21
CA ARG A 5 0.96 37.37 -17.79
C ARG A 5 0.64 36.09 -18.56
N ASP A 6 0.95 36.05 -19.86
CA ASP A 6 0.71 34.87 -20.70
C ASP A 6 1.70 33.74 -20.42
N THR A 7 2.94 34.10 -20.05
CA THR A 7 3.92 33.11 -19.58
C THR A 7 3.49 32.49 -18.25
N ARG A 8 2.94 33.28 -17.32
CA ARG A 8 2.45 32.76 -16.02
C ARG A 8 1.28 31.81 -16.20
N SER A 9 0.30 32.15 -17.04
CA SER A 9 -0.88 31.31 -17.28
C SER A 9 -0.55 29.98 -17.96
N THR A 10 0.44 29.95 -18.86
CA THR A 10 0.92 28.72 -19.50
C THR A 10 1.72 27.83 -18.54
N LEU A 11 2.53 28.42 -17.66
CA LEU A 11 3.21 27.70 -16.59
C LEU A 11 2.22 27.13 -15.57
N ASP A 12 1.18 27.88 -15.21
CA ASP A 12 0.13 27.40 -14.31
C ASP A 12 -0.65 26.23 -14.91
N ALA A 13 -0.93 26.26 -16.22
CA ALA A 13 -1.56 25.15 -16.93
C ALA A 13 -0.65 23.91 -17.01
N LEU A 14 0.66 24.11 -17.16
CA LEU A 14 1.65 23.04 -17.16
C LEU A 14 1.84 22.45 -15.76
N GLU A 15 1.91 23.29 -14.72
CA GLU A 15 1.94 22.92 -13.31
C GLU A 15 0.68 22.13 -12.95
N ALA A 16 -0.51 22.57 -13.40
CA ALA A 16 -1.75 21.84 -13.22
C ALA A 16 -1.72 20.46 -13.89
N ARG A 17 -1.18 20.37 -15.11
CA ARG A 17 -1.00 19.09 -15.82
C ARG A 17 0.02 18.17 -15.16
N ILE A 18 1.16 18.70 -14.72
CA ILE A 18 2.20 17.97 -14.00
C ILE A 18 1.68 17.51 -12.65
N ARG A 19 0.92 18.33 -11.92
CA ARG A 19 0.29 17.97 -10.64
C ARG A 19 -0.77 16.89 -10.84
N ALA A 20 -1.59 16.99 -11.88
CA ALA A 20 -2.57 15.98 -12.26
C ALA A 20 -1.92 14.64 -12.66
N ALA A 21 -0.75 14.66 -13.29
CA ALA A 21 0.02 13.47 -13.62
C ALA A 21 0.76 12.90 -12.39
N ARG A 22 1.33 13.77 -11.55
CA ARG A 22 2.05 13.41 -10.31
C ARG A 22 1.16 12.74 -9.27
N GLY A 23 -0.14 13.06 -9.23
CA GLY A 23 -1.12 12.36 -8.39
C GLY A 23 -1.31 10.88 -8.75
N ARG A 24 -0.94 10.46 -9.96
CA ARG A 24 -1.00 9.05 -10.41
C ARG A 24 0.34 8.32 -10.31
N GLY A 25 1.46 9.05 -10.26
CA GLY A 25 2.82 8.48 -10.34
C GLY A 25 3.56 8.35 -9.01
N ARG A 26 3.02 8.82 -7.88
CA ARG A 26 3.81 9.01 -6.64
C ARG A 26 3.57 8.00 -5.52
N SER A 27 2.61 7.09 -5.63
CA SER A 27 2.31 6.12 -4.55
C SER A 27 3.21 4.88 -4.51
N ALA A 28 4.37 4.90 -5.16
CA ALA A 28 5.33 3.79 -5.09
C ALA A 28 6.77 4.31 -5.21
N ALA A 29 7.18 5.19 -4.28
CA ALA A 29 8.57 5.51 -4.11
C ALA A 29 9.26 4.39 -3.30
N THR A 30 9.72 3.33 -3.97
CA THR A 30 10.95 2.65 -3.56
C THR A 30 12.07 3.18 -4.45
N PRO A 31 13.17 3.72 -3.90
CA PRO A 31 14.36 4.02 -4.67
C PRO A 31 15.22 2.75 -4.75
N ALA A 32 14.82 1.82 -5.60
CA ALA A 32 15.64 0.73 -6.14
C ALA A 32 14.81 0.13 -7.29
N ASP A 33 15.50 -0.30 -8.35
CA ASP A 33 14.94 -0.92 -9.55
C ASP A 33 14.61 0.10 -10.66
N GLU A 34 15.69 0.53 -11.30
CA GLU A 34 15.69 1.04 -12.67
C GLU A 34 15.06 -0.03 -13.60
N ASP A 35 14.17 0.42 -14.50
CA ASP A 35 13.78 -0.27 -15.74
C ASP A 35 12.92 -1.54 -15.70
N ALA A 36 11.85 -1.60 -14.89
CA ALA A 36 10.79 -2.60 -15.10
C ALA A 36 9.39 -2.00 -15.27
N ALA A 37 9.01 -1.90 -16.56
CA ALA A 37 7.65 -1.78 -17.10
C ALA A 37 6.92 -0.44 -16.86
N ASP A 38 7.38 0.58 -17.60
CA ASP A 38 6.45 1.49 -18.28
C ASP A 38 5.72 0.69 -19.36
N ASP A 39 4.44 0.33 -19.14
CA ASP A 39 3.50 0.04 -20.24
C ASP A 39 2.04 -0.11 -19.76
N GLY A 40 1.19 0.85 -20.14
CA GLY A 40 -0.19 0.59 -20.57
C GLY A 40 -1.35 0.65 -19.54
N PRO A 41 -2.58 0.98 -19.98
CA PRO A 41 -3.48 1.89 -19.27
C PRO A 41 -4.38 1.26 -18.20
N ALA A 42 -4.56 2.02 -17.13
CA ALA A 42 -5.56 1.87 -16.09
C ALA A 42 -6.98 1.63 -16.66
N ARG A 43 -7.48 0.39 -16.58
CA ARG A 43 -8.91 0.07 -16.62
C ARG A 43 -9.21 -1.08 -15.65
N GLY A 44 -9.76 -0.72 -14.49
CA GLY A 44 -10.10 -1.64 -13.41
C GLY A 44 -9.19 -1.45 -12.19
N THR A 45 -9.63 -0.63 -11.25
CA THR A 45 -8.89 -0.21 -10.03
C THR A 45 -8.34 -1.37 -9.20
N GLY A 46 -8.84 -2.60 -9.37
CA GLY A 46 -8.32 -3.81 -8.70
C GLY A 46 -7.38 -4.68 -9.55
N MET A 47 -7.65 -4.88 -10.85
CA MET A 47 -6.87 -5.82 -11.68
C MET A 47 -5.46 -5.31 -11.98
N GLY A 48 -5.31 -4.02 -12.30
CA GLY A 48 -3.99 -3.43 -12.56
C GLY A 48 -3.09 -3.45 -11.33
N LEU A 49 -3.67 -3.28 -10.14
CA LEU A 49 -2.93 -3.34 -8.88
C LEU A 49 -2.43 -4.77 -8.60
N GLY A 50 -3.30 -5.77 -8.75
CA GLY A 50 -2.93 -7.17 -8.56
C GLY A 50 -1.83 -7.63 -9.53
N LEU A 51 -1.94 -7.27 -10.81
CA LEU A 51 -0.92 -7.59 -11.81
C LEU A 51 0.43 -6.95 -11.47
N ARG A 52 0.44 -5.67 -11.08
CA ARG A 52 1.66 -4.97 -10.68
C ARG A 52 2.32 -5.64 -9.49
N ILE A 53 1.55 -5.92 -8.43
CA ILE A 53 2.08 -6.59 -7.22
C ILE A 53 2.63 -7.98 -7.58
N GLY A 54 1.93 -8.73 -8.43
CA GLY A 54 2.39 -10.03 -8.90
C GLY A 54 3.70 -9.94 -9.69
N LEU A 55 3.82 -8.98 -10.61
CA LEU A 55 5.04 -8.74 -11.38
C LEU A 55 6.20 -8.34 -10.46
N GLU A 56 5.95 -7.45 -9.50
CA GLU A 56 6.95 -7.02 -8.53
C GLU A 56 7.51 -8.22 -7.73
N MET A 57 6.66 -9.17 -7.33
CA MET A 57 7.12 -10.42 -6.70
C MET A 57 8.02 -11.25 -7.62
N VAL A 58 7.62 -11.43 -8.88
CA VAL A 58 8.39 -12.23 -9.83
C VAL A 58 9.74 -11.58 -10.12
N VAL A 59 9.76 -10.26 -10.37
CA VAL A 59 10.99 -9.51 -10.66
C VAL A 59 11.96 -9.58 -9.47
N THR A 60 11.51 -9.30 -8.25
CA THR A 60 12.41 -9.32 -7.08
C THR A 60 12.99 -10.71 -6.82
N VAL A 61 12.20 -11.78 -6.98
CA VAL A 61 12.67 -13.16 -6.81
C VAL A 61 13.69 -13.53 -7.90
N LEU A 62 13.43 -13.17 -9.16
CA LEU A 62 14.35 -13.41 -10.27
C LEU A 62 15.67 -12.67 -10.11
N VAL A 63 15.63 -11.42 -9.64
CA VAL A 63 16.85 -10.64 -9.34
C VAL A 63 17.65 -11.30 -8.22
N GLY A 64 17.00 -11.70 -7.12
CA GLY A 64 17.67 -12.42 -6.02
C GLY A 64 18.30 -13.73 -6.50
N ALA A 65 17.55 -14.56 -7.21
CA ALA A 65 18.04 -15.81 -7.77
C ALA A 65 19.19 -15.59 -8.77
N GLY A 66 19.11 -14.57 -9.62
CA GLY A 66 20.16 -14.21 -10.57
C GLY A 66 21.46 -13.78 -9.90
N ILE A 67 21.35 -12.96 -8.83
CA ILE A 67 22.49 -12.57 -8.00
C ILE A 67 23.10 -13.81 -7.34
N GLY A 68 22.28 -14.63 -6.69
CA GLY A 68 22.76 -15.84 -6.02
C GLY A 68 23.45 -16.81 -6.98
N TYR A 69 22.91 -16.98 -8.19
CA TYR A 69 23.51 -17.79 -9.25
C TYR A 69 24.86 -17.22 -9.72
N LEU A 70 24.95 -15.91 -9.92
CA LEU A 70 26.21 -15.27 -10.32
C LEU A 70 27.29 -15.39 -9.24
N LEU A 71 26.91 -15.28 -7.97
CA LEU A 71 27.82 -15.52 -6.85
C LEU A 71 28.28 -16.97 -6.79
N ASP A 72 27.36 -17.94 -6.94
CA ASP A 72 27.73 -19.36 -6.94
C ASP A 72 28.74 -19.68 -8.06
N LEU A 73 28.59 -19.07 -9.25
CA LEU A 73 29.55 -19.16 -10.35
C LEU A 73 30.92 -18.58 -10.01
N TRP A 74 30.95 -17.43 -9.33
CA TRP A 74 32.21 -16.74 -9.00
C TRP A 74 32.97 -17.42 -7.86
N LEU A 75 32.26 -17.91 -6.85
CA LEU A 75 32.87 -18.57 -5.68
C LEU A 75 33.07 -20.08 -5.90
N GLY A 76 32.54 -20.65 -6.98
CA GLY A 76 32.56 -22.09 -7.23
C GLY A 76 31.82 -22.88 -6.14
N THR A 77 30.89 -22.23 -5.44
CA THR A 77 30.10 -22.86 -4.39
C THR A 77 29.04 -23.76 -5.01
N ALA A 78 28.67 -24.83 -4.30
CA ALA A 78 27.40 -25.52 -4.53
C ALA A 78 26.25 -24.49 -4.46
N PRO A 79 25.04 -24.78 -5.01
CA PRO A 79 23.93 -23.80 -5.16
C PRO A 79 23.28 -23.35 -3.83
N ILE A 80 24.12 -23.02 -2.85
CA ILE A 80 23.81 -22.62 -1.48
C ILE A 80 23.54 -21.12 -1.49
N LEU A 81 24.36 -20.30 -2.17
CA LEU A 81 24.12 -18.85 -2.24
C LEU A 81 22.86 -18.58 -3.05
N MET A 82 22.61 -19.31 -4.13
CA MET A 82 21.34 -19.25 -4.86
C MET A 82 20.14 -19.53 -3.95
N VAL A 83 20.19 -20.56 -3.10
CA VAL A 83 19.10 -20.87 -2.16
C VAL A 83 18.92 -19.76 -1.12
N VAL A 84 20.00 -19.26 -0.54
CA VAL A 84 19.95 -18.16 0.44
C VAL A 84 19.36 -16.89 -0.19
N PHE A 85 19.84 -16.51 -1.39
CA PHE A 85 19.36 -15.34 -2.09
C PHE A 85 17.94 -15.50 -2.64
N LEU A 86 17.49 -16.72 -2.91
CA LEU A 86 16.10 -17.00 -3.26
C LEU A 86 15.17 -16.66 -2.09
N PHE A 87 15.51 -17.10 -0.86
CA PHE A 87 14.75 -16.74 0.34
C PHE A 87 14.82 -15.24 0.63
N LEU A 88 15.99 -14.63 0.43
CA LEU A 88 16.16 -13.19 0.63
C LEU A 88 15.33 -12.37 -0.37
N GLY A 89 15.33 -12.77 -1.65
CA GLY A 89 14.50 -12.17 -2.70
C GLY A 89 13.01 -12.34 -2.43
N ALA A 90 12.60 -13.53 -1.98
CA ALA A 90 11.20 -13.77 -1.57
C ALA A 90 10.79 -12.90 -0.36
N ALA A 91 11.66 -12.78 0.66
CA ALA A 91 11.40 -11.92 1.82
C ALA A 91 11.32 -10.43 1.44
N ALA A 92 12.20 -9.98 0.52
CA ALA A 92 12.16 -8.63 -0.02
C ALA A 92 10.85 -8.38 -0.79
N GLY A 93 10.43 -9.33 -1.64
CA GLY A 93 9.15 -9.27 -2.34
C GLY A 93 7.98 -9.13 -1.36
N VAL A 94 7.84 -10.06 -0.40
CA VAL A 94 6.76 -10.01 0.59
C VAL A 94 6.75 -8.68 1.37
N SER A 95 7.92 -8.13 1.69
CA SER A 95 8.05 -6.83 2.36
C SER A 95 7.47 -5.67 1.52
N THR A 96 7.68 -5.71 0.20
CA THR A 96 7.10 -4.73 -0.72
C THR A 96 5.58 -4.83 -0.78
N VAL A 97 5.00 -6.03 -0.90
CA VAL A 97 3.54 -6.23 -0.86
C VAL A 97 2.97 -5.72 0.46
N TYR A 98 3.62 -6.08 1.56
CA TYR A 98 3.17 -5.71 2.88
C TYR A 98 3.09 -4.19 3.05
N ARG A 99 4.06 -3.45 2.50
CA ARG A 99 4.06 -1.99 2.51
C ARG A 99 2.91 -1.40 1.67
N VAL A 100 2.62 -2.00 0.52
CA VAL A 100 1.48 -1.61 -0.33
C VAL A 100 0.15 -1.84 0.37
N VAL A 101 -0.03 -3.01 1.00
CA VAL A 101 -1.26 -3.37 1.73
C VAL A 101 -1.47 -2.47 2.93
N ARG A 102 -0.43 -2.20 3.73
CA ARG A 102 -0.51 -1.27 4.87
C ARG A 102 -0.89 0.14 4.44
N GLY A 103 -0.28 0.64 3.36
CA GLY A 103 -0.62 1.96 2.82
C GLY A 103 -2.06 2.05 2.30
N LEU A 104 -2.61 0.94 1.77
CA LEU A 104 -4.02 0.87 1.38
C LEU A 104 -4.96 0.92 2.57
N ASP A 105 -4.66 0.19 3.65
CA ASP A 105 -5.51 0.16 4.86
C ASP A 105 -5.58 1.55 5.54
N GLU A 106 -4.44 2.24 5.62
CA GLU A 106 -4.35 3.62 6.11
C GLU A 106 -5.13 4.60 5.21
N ALA A 107 -5.08 4.44 3.89
CA ALA A 107 -5.75 5.32 2.93
C ALA A 107 -7.27 5.09 2.85
N VAL A 108 -7.74 3.85 2.99
CA VAL A 108 -9.16 3.48 2.89
C VAL A 108 -9.90 3.75 4.20
N GLY A 109 -9.19 3.94 5.32
CA GLY A 109 -9.79 4.35 6.60
C GLY A 109 -10.71 3.28 7.20
N LEU A 110 -10.51 2.01 6.83
CA LEU A 110 -11.24 0.86 7.37
C LEU A 110 -11.14 0.79 8.89
N GLY A 111 -9.97 1.11 9.47
CA GLY A 111 -9.81 1.25 10.92
C GLY A 111 -10.70 2.34 11.53
N ARG A 112 -10.81 3.51 10.89
CA ARG A 112 -11.70 4.59 11.34
C ARG A 112 -13.18 4.24 11.21
N ALA A 113 -13.55 3.49 10.18
CA ALA A 113 -14.92 3.04 9.98
C ALA A 113 -15.34 2.01 11.04
N ILE A 114 -14.45 1.09 11.41
CA ILE A 114 -14.68 0.10 12.46
C ILE A 114 -14.76 0.77 13.84
N GLU A 115 -13.83 1.68 14.17
CA GLU A 115 -13.86 2.42 15.44
C GLU A 115 -15.12 3.29 15.59
N ALA A 116 -15.59 3.92 14.51
CA ALA A 116 -16.84 4.69 14.52
C ALA A 116 -18.06 3.80 14.80
N LYS A 117 -18.09 2.63 14.18
CA LYS A 117 -19.13 1.59 14.39
C LYS A 117 -19.13 1.08 15.83
N GLU A 118 -17.95 0.82 16.40
CA GLU A 118 -17.81 0.38 17.79
C GLU A 118 -18.22 1.47 18.79
N ARG A 119 -17.88 2.74 18.53
CA ARG A 119 -18.32 3.88 19.36
C ARG A 119 -19.83 4.07 19.29
N GLU A 120 -20.43 3.91 18.11
CA GLU A 120 -21.87 3.98 17.93
C GLU A 120 -22.57 2.84 18.69
N GLU A 121 -22.05 1.62 18.60
CA GLU A 121 -22.59 0.46 19.32
C GLU A 121 -22.40 0.58 20.84
N ALA A 122 -21.25 1.11 21.30
CA ALA A 122 -21.01 1.39 22.71
C ALA A 122 -21.94 2.50 23.24
N ALA A 123 -22.18 3.56 22.46
CA ALA A 123 -23.13 4.62 22.81
C ALA A 123 -24.58 4.11 22.85
N ARG A 124 -24.97 3.23 21.92
CA ARG A 124 -26.28 2.57 21.92
C ARG A 124 -26.46 1.63 23.12
N ARG A 125 -25.41 0.90 23.51
CA ARG A 125 -25.41 0.05 24.71
C ARG A 125 -25.50 0.88 26.00
N ALA A 126 -24.77 1.98 26.09
CA ALA A 126 -24.85 2.90 27.23
C ALA A 126 -26.23 3.58 27.34
N ALA A 127 -26.83 3.96 26.21
CA ALA A 127 -28.19 4.51 26.18
C ALA A 127 -29.26 3.46 26.56
N GLY A 128 -29.06 2.20 26.18
CA GLY A 128 -29.94 1.09 26.56
C GLY A 128 -29.87 0.72 28.04
N ASP A 129 -28.68 0.80 28.65
CA ASP A 129 -28.46 0.52 30.07
C ASP A 129 -29.05 1.62 30.99
N THR A 130 -29.03 2.88 30.54
CA THR A 130 -29.66 4.00 31.28
C THR A 130 -31.19 4.02 31.22
N ALA A 131 -31.82 3.23 30.35
CA ALA A 131 -33.27 3.16 30.20
C ALA A 131 -33.95 2.17 31.16
N ASP A 132 -33.19 1.36 31.91
CA ASP A 132 -33.72 0.45 32.93
C ASP A 132 -33.24 0.83 34.36
N PRO A 133 -33.87 1.82 35.01
CA PRO A 133 -33.67 2.09 36.43
C PRO A 133 -34.38 1.08 37.35
N GLU A 134 -35.04 0.04 36.81
CA GLU A 134 -35.92 -0.89 37.55
C GLU A 134 -35.25 -2.25 37.86
N ALA A 135 -34.22 -2.68 37.12
CA ALA A 135 -33.53 -3.95 37.37
C ALA A 135 -32.76 -4.01 38.71
N GLY A 136 -32.42 -2.86 39.31
CA GLY A 136 -31.72 -2.78 40.60
C GLY A 136 -32.61 -2.95 41.84
N LYS A 137 -33.94 -2.84 41.70
CA LYS A 137 -34.87 -2.92 42.84
C LYS A 137 -35.41 -4.34 43.10
N ALA A 138 -35.34 -5.23 42.11
CA ALA A 138 -35.85 -6.60 42.22
C ALA A 138 -34.97 -7.52 43.09
N ARG A 139 -33.75 -7.09 43.45
CA ARG A 139 -32.77 -7.92 44.20
C ARG A 139 -32.62 -7.54 45.70
N ARG A 140 -33.49 -6.66 46.22
CA ARG A 140 -33.48 -6.18 47.62
C ARG A 140 -34.83 -6.36 48.32
N ARG A 141 -35.59 -7.40 47.95
CA ARG A 141 -36.75 -7.88 48.70
C ARG A 141 -36.61 -9.39 48.90
N ASP A 142 -35.63 -9.74 49.73
CA ASP A 142 -35.60 -10.99 50.48
C ASP A 142 -35.83 -10.63 51.96
#